data_AF-A0A850DQ50-F1
#
_entry.id   AF-A0A850DQ50-F1
#
_cell.length_a   1.000
_cell.length_b   1.000
_cell.length_c   1.000
_cell.angle_alpha   90.00
_cell.angle_beta   90.00
_cell.angle_gamma   90.00
#
_symmetry.space_group_name_H-M   'P 1'
#
loop_
_entity.id
_entity.type
_entity.pdbx_description
1 polymer ?
#
loop_
_entity_poly.entity_id
_entity_poly.type
_entity_poly.pdbx_seq_one_letter_code
_entity_poly.pdbx_strand_id
1 'polypeptide(L)'
;MQDDAPSPAHGDDTPPAPHGDAPAAHDTPPTTHLGDDGVERTVRQYDSGSKGAWNTDPHHKAIEANTRCEIDGGKWVYETDEHARVVHAEGHLDQVVKELENRSRHGGQQTAAGGADRLRVDHGGHIFATLFGGPGEGINLTAQWSKVNHGAYKALENQWATAIDSGRSVRVEVNLTYPDGLRPSRYDVEYQIGDGPIRSARFSNAPTP
;
A
#
# COMPACT_ATOMS: atom_id res chain seq x y z
N MET A 1 -83.24 9.35 4.77
CA MET A 1 -82.21 8.75 5.63
C MET A 1 -80.96 9.55 5.40
N GLN A 2 -80.42 10.17 6.48
CA GLN A 2 -79.12 10.84 6.56
C GLN A 2 -78.98 12.08 5.66
N ASP A 3 -78.43 13.21 6.04
CA ASP A 3 -77.75 13.74 7.22
C ASP A 3 -78.01 15.26 7.19
N ASP A 4 -77.76 15.98 8.28
CA ASP A 4 -76.97 17.23 8.26
C ASP A 4 -77.09 17.95 9.61
N ALA A 5 -75.95 18.08 10.28
CA ALA A 5 -75.74 18.95 11.42
C ALA A 5 -74.60 19.93 11.08
N PRO A 6 -74.57 21.13 11.69
CA PRO A 6 -74.09 22.33 11.01
C PRO A 6 -72.77 22.90 11.55
N SER A 7 -72.29 23.86 10.75
CA SER A 7 -71.64 25.12 11.15
C SER A 7 -70.10 25.22 11.32
N PRO A 8 -69.55 26.44 11.08
CA PRO A 8 -68.15 26.72 10.82
C PRO A 8 -67.43 27.34 12.03
N ALA A 9 -66.10 27.43 12.00
CA ALA A 9 -65.38 28.69 11.76
C ALA A 9 -63.91 28.69 12.22
N HIS A 10 -63.15 29.53 11.50
CA HIS A 10 -61.92 30.23 11.83
C HIS A 10 -60.59 29.45 11.90
N GLY A 11 -59.74 29.83 10.95
CA GLY A 11 -58.40 29.32 10.72
C GLY A 11 -57.36 29.94 11.63
N ASP A 12 -56.33 29.14 11.87
CA ASP A 12 -55.06 29.54 12.44
C ASP A 12 -54.03 29.61 11.30
N ASP A 13 -53.45 30.79 11.13
CA ASP A 13 -52.37 31.09 10.22
C ASP A 13 -51.05 30.78 10.94
N THR A 14 -50.42 29.64 10.61
CA THR A 14 -49.07 29.29 11.10
C THR A 14 -48.16 29.09 9.91
N PRO A 15 -47.05 29.85 9.78
CA PRO A 15 -46.10 29.68 8.67
C PRO A 15 -45.36 28.33 8.78
N PRO A 16 -45.01 27.69 7.65
CA PRO A 16 -44.38 26.38 7.66
C PRO A 16 -42.96 26.44 8.24
N ALA A 17 -42.65 25.47 9.09
CA ALA A 17 -41.30 25.24 9.62
C ALA A 17 -40.31 24.91 8.48
N PRO A 18 -39.04 25.33 8.60
CA PRO A 18 -38.04 25.17 7.56
C PRO A 18 -37.68 23.71 7.32
N HIS A 19 -37.36 23.45 6.06
CA HIS A 19 -36.83 22.22 5.48
C HIS A 19 -35.89 21.47 6.41
N GLY A 20 -36.14 20.16 6.52
CA GLY A 20 -35.39 19.24 7.35
C GLY A 20 -33.90 19.31 7.08
N ASP A 21 -33.16 19.23 8.18
CA ASP A 21 -31.71 19.01 8.22
C ASP A 21 -31.31 17.94 7.21
N ALA A 22 -30.40 18.33 6.31
CA ALA A 22 -29.54 17.38 5.64
C ALA A 22 -28.81 16.56 6.71
N PRO A 23 -28.63 15.23 6.54
CA PRO A 23 -27.85 14.47 7.50
C PRO A 23 -26.43 15.06 7.54
N ALA A 24 -26.05 15.52 8.72
CA ALA A 24 -24.70 15.94 9.04
C ALA A 24 -23.73 14.83 8.57
N ALA A 25 -22.73 15.22 7.80
CA ALA A 25 -21.62 14.34 7.45
C ALA A 25 -21.10 13.71 8.73
N HIS A 26 -21.14 12.38 8.80
CA HIS A 26 -20.59 11.62 9.91
C HIS A 26 -19.09 11.91 9.99
N ASP A 27 -18.73 12.73 10.98
CA ASP A 27 -17.36 12.98 11.44
C ASP A 27 -16.87 11.72 12.15
N THR A 28 -16.73 10.65 11.38
CA THR A 28 -16.18 9.39 11.86
C THR A 28 -14.69 9.62 12.03
N PRO A 29 -14.11 9.42 13.23
CA PRO A 29 -12.67 9.54 13.39
C PRO A 29 -11.98 8.62 12.38
N PRO A 30 -10.84 9.04 11.80
CA PRO A 30 -10.11 8.21 10.87
C PRO A 30 -9.79 6.87 11.54
N THR A 31 -9.98 5.77 10.81
CA THR A 31 -9.60 4.45 11.29
C THR A 31 -8.09 4.42 11.50
N THR A 32 -7.65 3.96 12.68
CA THR A 32 -6.24 3.82 13.02
C THR A 32 -5.85 2.35 13.21
N HIS A 33 -4.56 2.06 13.03
CA HIS A 33 -3.94 0.75 13.22
C HIS A 33 -2.69 0.89 14.09
N LEU A 34 -2.56 0.07 15.12
CA LEU A 34 -1.34 -0.02 15.92
C LEU A 34 -0.43 -1.08 15.30
N GLY A 35 0.63 -0.65 14.62
CA GLY A 35 1.58 -1.58 14.01
C GLY A 35 2.43 -2.33 15.04
N ASP A 36 3.16 -3.34 14.60
CA ASP A 36 3.98 -4.20 15.47
C ASP A 36 5.13 -3.46 16.16
N ASP A 37 5.54 -2.30 15.63
CA ASP A 37 6.48 -1.38 16.24
C ASP A 37 5.87 -0.46 17.32
N GLY A 38 4.57 -0.60 17.60
CA GLY A 38 3.84 0.17 18.59
C GLY A 38 3.46 1.59 18.13
N VAL A 39 3.60 1.90 16.84
CA VAL A 39 3.21 3.19 16.27
C VAL A 39 1.76 3.12 15.80
N GLU A 40 0.94 4.08 16.23
CA GLU A 40 -0.41 4.26 15.71
C GLU A 40 -0.37 4.96 14.34
N ARG A 41 -1.02 4.35 13.36
CA ARG A 41 -1.03 4.80 11.97
C ARG A 41 -2.44 5.07 11.49
N THR A 42 -2.60 6.11 10.68
CA THR A 42 -3.87 6.35 9.98
C THR A 42 -4.02 5.34 8.84
N VAL A 43 -5.18 4.70 8.72
CA VAL A 43 -5.46 3.75 7.65
C VAL A 43 -5.95 4.50 6.40
N ARG A 44 -5.36 4.19 5.25
CA ARG A 44 -5.71 4.72 3.93
C ARG A 44 -5.88 3.58 2.93
N GLN A 45 -6.88 3.71 2.07
CA GLN A 45 -7.20 2.74 1.04
C GLN A 45 -6.91 3.35 -0.33
N TYR A 46 -6.22 2.60 -1.18
CA TYR A 46 -5.90 3.00 -2.54
C TYR A 46 -6.13 1.84 -3.50
N ASP A 47 -6.34 2.16 -4.77
CA ASP A 47 -6.18 1.20 -5.85
C ASP A 47 -4.77 1.36 -6.45
N SER A 48 -4.20 0.30 -6.99
CA SER A 48 -2.99 0.41 -7.80
C SER A 48 -3.33 0.94 -9.19
N GLY A 49 -2.45 1.79 -9.72
CA GLY A 49 -2.52 2.28 -11.09
C GLY A 49 -1.83 1.34 -12.07
N SER A 50 -1.91 1.71 -13.34
CA SER A 50 -1.28 0.96 -14.42
C SER A 50 -0.69 1.88 -15.48
N LYS A 51 0.05 1.31 -16.44
CA LYS A 51 0.69 2.09 -17.51
C LYS A 51 -0.35 2.88 -18.31
N GLY A 52 -0.29 4.21 -18.22
CA GLY A 52 -1.21 5.13 -18.89
C GLY A 52 -2.38 5.61 -18.01
N ALA A 53 -2.52 5.06 -16.80
CA ALA A 53 -3.50 5.44 -15.78
C ALA A 53 -2.87 5.26 -14.38
N TRP A 54 -1.78 5.99 -14.11
CA TRP A 54 -1.12 5.95 -12.81
C TRP A 54 -1.87 6.80 -11.79
N ASN A 55 -2.06 6.26 -10.59
CA ASN A 55 -2.63 7.03 -9.48
C ASN A 55 -1.58 8.00 -8.95
N THR A 56 -2.00 9.24 -8.69
CA THR A 56 -1.11 10.31 -8.21
C THR A 56 -0.78 10.18 -6.73
N ASP A 57 -1.63 9.48 -5.98
CA ASP A 57 -1.65 9.53 -4.52
C ASP A 57 -0.59 8.61 -3.86
N PRO A 58 -0.19 7.46 -4.44
CA PRO A 58 0.97 6.69 -3.96
C PRO A 58 2.29 7.07 -4.67
N HIS A 59 2.41 8.29 -5.22
CA HIS A 59 3.69 8.80 -5.70
C HIS A 59 4.67 9.04 -4.53
N HIS A 60 5.98 8.91 -4.75
CA HIS A 60 7.01 9.12 -3.72
C HIS A 60 6.94 10.49 -2.98
N LYS A 61 6.21 11.47 -3.53
CA LYS A 61 5.99 12.80 -2.92
C LYS A 61 4.67 12.94 -2.15
N ALA A 62 3.79 11.96 -2.25
CA ALA A 62 2.45 11.96 -1.67
C ALA A 62 2.27 10.86 -0.60
N ILE A 63 3.32 10.08 -0.32
CA ILE A 63 3.33 9.13 0.79
C ILE A 63 3.19 9.91 2.09
N GLU A 64 2.14 9.62 2.85
CA GLU A 64 1.89 10.22 4.16
C GLU A 64 2.74 9.53 5.23
N ALA A 65 3.20 10.30 6.22
CA ALA A 65 3.89 9.78 7.39
C ALA A 65 2.92 9.04 8.31
N ASN A 66 3.41 8.07 9.10
CA ASN A 66 2.63 7.30 10.08
C ASN A 66 1.29 6.81 9.51
N THR A 67 1.34 6.17 8.34
CA THR A 67 0.18 5.76 7.58
C THR A 67 0.27 4.28 7.23
N ARG A 68 -0.85 3.57 7.38
CA ARG A 68 -1.05 2.21 6.85
C ARG A 68 -1.82 2.33 5.55
N CYS A 69 -1.14 2.07 4.44
CA CYS A 69 -1.71 2.09 3.10
C CYS A 69 -2.09 0.67 2.70
N GLU A 70 -3.38 0.44 2.44
CA GLU A 70 -3.90 -0.80 1.90
C GLU A 70 -4.23 -0.58 0.42
N ILE A 71 -3.59 -1.36 -0.46
CA ILE A 71 -3.69 -1.22 -1.91
C ILE A 71 -4.38 -2.46 -2.49
N ASP A 72 -5.28 -2.23 -3.45
CA ASP A 72 -6.07 -3.27 -4.13
C ASP A 72 -6.87 -4.13 -3.14
N GLY A 73 -7.60 -3.48 -2.23
CA GLY A 73 -8.38 -4.16 -1.20
C GLY A 73 -7.53 -4.92 -0.17
N GLY A 74 -6.34 -4.40 0.14
CA GLY A 74 -5.42 -4.99 1.14
C GLY A 74 -4.55 -6.12 0.60
N LYS A 75 -4.52 -6.36 -0.73
CA LYS A 75 -3.58 -7.31 -1.33
C LYS A 75 -2.13 -6.91 -1.06
N TRP A 76 -1.87 -5.61 -1.06
CA TRP A 76 -0.60 -5.02 -0.66
C TRP A 76 -0.84 -4.08 0.49
N VAL A 77 -0.05 -4.24 1.55
CA VAL A 77 -0.08 -3.35 2.70
C VAL A 77 1.29 -2.72 2.85
N TYR A 78 1.32 -1.44 3.15
CA TYR A 78 2.54 -0.72 3.49
C TYR A 78 2.30 0.12 4.73
N GLU A 79 3.29 0.14 5.61
CA GLU A 79 3.30 1.03 6.76
C GLU A 79 4.48 1.97 6.70
N THR A 80 4.19 3.25 6.93
CA THR A 80 5.20 4.31 6.89
C THR A 80 5.53 4.79 8.29
N ASP A 81 6.75 5.28 8.45
CA ASP A 81 7.17 5.98 9.67
C ASP A 81 6.89 7.49 9.60
N GLU A 82 7.33 8.22 10.62
CA GLU A 82 7.16 9.67 10.75
C GLU A 82 7.87 10.47 9.63
N HIS A 83 8.77 9.84 8.89
CA HIS A 83 9.49 10.42 7.74
C HIS A 83 8.89 9.99 6.39
N ALA A 84 7.70 9.36 6.40
CA ALA A 84 7.03 8.81 5.21
C ALA A 84 7.85 7.73 4.48
N ARG A 85 8.69 6.99 5.21
CA ARG A 85 9.45 5.86 4.67
C ARG A 85 8.70 4.58 4.96
N VAL A 86 8.58 3.68 3.98
CA VAL A 86 8.00 2.37 4.22
C VAL A 86 8.92 1.57 5.14
N VAL A 87 8.44 1.25 6.33
CA VAL A 87 9.17 0.44 7.33
C VAL A 87 8.69 -1.00 7.39
N HIS A 88 7.47 -1.25 6.93
CA HIS A 88 6.87 -2.58 6.87
C HIS A 88 5.98 -2.72 5.64
N ALA A 89 5.95 -3.91 5.03
CA ALA A 89 5.10 -4.21 3.90
C ALA A 89 4.63 -5.66 3.90
N GLU A 90 3.37 -5.90 3.55
CA GLU A 90 2.76 -7.24 3.47
C GLU A 90 2.22 -7.48 2.06
N GLY A 91 2.30 -8.74 1.60
CA GLY A 91 1.81 -9.14 0.29
C GLY A 91 1.35 -10.58 0.23
N HIS A 92 0.20 -10.82 -0.42
CA HIS A 92 -0.25 -12.15 -0.80
C HIS A 92 0.03 -12.42 -2.28
N LEU A 93 1.01 -13.29 -2.55
CA LEU A 93 1.45 -13.63 -3.89
C LEU A 93 0.79 -14.93 -4.34
N ASP A 94 -0.08 -14.84 -5.34
CA ASP A 94 -0.89 -15.96 -5.85
C ASP A 94 -0.81 -16.11 -7.38
N GLN A 95 -0.03 -15.26 -8.03
CA GLN A 95 0.07 -15.22 -9.49
C GLN A 95 1.46 -14.81 -9.97
N VAL A 96 1.77 -15.18 -11.22
CA VAL A 96 2.97 -14.78 -11.95
C VAL A 96 2.55 -14.08 -13.24
N VAL A 97 2.82 -12.79 -13.35
CA VAL A 97 2.58 -11.96 -14.54
C VAL A 97 3.72 -12.18 -15.54
N LYS A 98 3.52 -13.13 -16.46
CA LYS A 98 4.56 -13.58 -17.39
C LYS A 98 4.93 -12.49 -18.41
N GLU A 99 3.94 -11.90 -19.05
CA GLU A 99 4.12 -10.86 -20.05
C GLU A 99 4.64 -9.56 -19.46
N LEU A 100 5.73 -9.02 -20.04
CA LEU A 100 6.41 -7.84 -19.51
C LEU A 100 5.56 -6.58 -19.69
N GLU A 101 4.76 -6.47 -20.75
CA GLU A 101 3.87 -5.34 -20.99
C GLU A 101 2.77 -5.19 -19.93
N ASN A 102 2.40 -6.30 -19.28
CA ASN A 102 1.37 -6.35 -18.24
C ASN A 102 1.94 -6.07 -16.84
N ARG A 103 3.26 -5.85 -16.73
CA ARG A 103 3.92 -5.54 -15.46
C ARG A 103 3.87 -4.03 -15.21
N SER A 104 3.29 -3.64 -14.09
CA SER A 104 3.19 -2.25 -13.64
C SER A 104 4.56 -1.70 -13.24
N ARG A 105 5.32 -1.22 -14.23
CA ARG A 105 6.66 -0.64 -14.02
C ARG A 105 6.67 0.86 -14.30
N HIS A 106 6.83 1.68 -13.27
CA HIS A 106 6.94 3.13 -13.42
C HIS A 106 8.40 3.61 -13.42
N GLY A 107 9.01 3.75 -14.61
CA GLY A 107 10.43 4.12 -14.75
C GLY A 107 10.86 5.43 -14.05
N GLY A 108 9.97 6.44 -14.04
CA GLY A 108 10.21 7.69 -13.31
C GLY A 108 10.39 7.50 -11.80
N GLN A 109 9.44 6.83 -11.13
CA GLN A 109 9.50 6.51 -9.70
C GLN A 109 10.73 5.63 -9.38
N GLN A 110 11.08 4.67 -10.23
CA GLN A 110 12.28 3.85 -10.02
C GLN A 110 13.58 4.67 -10.02
N THR A 111 13.62 5.73 -10.82
CA THR A 111 14.79 6.62 -10.88
C THR A 111 14.80 7.57 -9.68
N ALA A 112 13.62 7.96 -9.18
CA ALA A 112 13.47 8.86 -8.03
C ALA A 112 13.63 8.16 -6.67
N ALA A 113 13.49 6.83 -6.60
CA ALA A 113 13.55 6.09 -5.34
C ALA A 113 14.85 6.36 -4.55
N GLY A 114 14.68 6.70 -3.27
CA GLY A 114 15.73 7.09 -2.33
C GLY A 114 16.18 8.54 -2.42
N GLY A 115 15.63 9.34 -3.33
CA GLY A 115 15.87 10.78 -3.41
C GLY A 115 17.36 11.14 -3.41
N ALA A 116 17.75 12.06 -2.52
CA ALA A 116 19.13 12.51 -2.37
C ALA A 116 20.06 11.46 -1.76
N ASP A 117 19.52 10.47 -1.03
CA ASP A 117 20.29 9.42 -0.35
C ASP A 117 20.59 8.23 -1.28
N ARG A 118 20.01 8.21 -2.49
CA ARG A 118 20.26 7.18 -3.49
C ARG A 118 21.73 7.20 -3.92
N LEU A 119 22.38 6.04 -3.88
CA LEU A 119 23.73 5.87 -4.38
C LEU A 119 23.72 5.54 -5.88
N ARG A 120 24.83 5.85 -6.58
CA ARG A 120 25.00 5.52 -8.01
C ARG A 120 24.87 4.02 -8.30
N VAL A 121 25.14 3.18 -7.32
CA VAL A 121 25.07 1.71 -7.43
C VAL A 121 23.68 1.15 -7.14
N ASP A 122 22.70 1.99 -6.84
CA ASP A 122 21.34 1.59 -6.51
C ASP A 122 20.41 1.59 -7.72
N HIS A 123 19.47 0.67 -7.69
CA HIS A 123 18.27 0.64 -8.52
C HIS A 123 17.06 1.12 -7.71
N GLY A 124 15.98 1.50 -8.40
CA GLY A 124 14.65 1.57 -7.77
C GLY A 124 14.11 0.17 -7.68
N GLY A 125 14.55 -0.55 -6.64
CA GLY A 125 14.16 -1.94 -6.38
C GLY A 125 12.74 -1.98 -5.85
N HIS A 126 11.95 -2.92 -6.34
CA HIS A 126 10.61 -3.13 -5.80
C HIS A 126 10.70 -3.92 -4.51
N ILE A 127 9.84 -3.62 -3.52
CA ILE A 127 9.67 -4.48 -2.34
C ILE A 127 8.97 -5.76 -2.79
N PHE A 128 7.85 -5.64 -3.50
CA PHE A 128 7.20 -6.73 -4.22
C PHE A 128 7.40 -6.58 -5.72
N ALA A 129 8.10 -7.52 -6.36
CA ALA A 129 8.30 -7.47 -7.81
C ALA A 129 6.99 -7.35 -8.58
N THR A 130 7.04 -6.57 -9.67
CA THR A 130 5.98 -6.50 -10.68
C THR A 130 5.63 -7.88 -11.28
N LEU A 131 6.51 -8.86 -11.14
CA LEU A 131 6.27 -10.27 -11.49
C LEU A 131 5.04 -10.84 -10.77
N PHE A 132 4.74 -10.37 -9.55
CA PHE A 132 3.60 -10.81 -8.74
C PHE A 132 2.41 -9.85 -8.80
N GLY A 133 2.47 -8.85 -9.69
CA GLY A 133 1.51 -7.76 -9.73
C GLY A 133 1.73 -6.71 -8.63
N GLY A 134 2.96 -6.61 -8.08
CA GLY A 134 3.30 -5.55 -7.14
C GLY A 134 3.05 -4.15 -7.75
N PRO A 135 2.56 -3.17 -6.96
CA PRO A 135 2.29 -1.82 -7.43
C PRO A 135 3.52 -1.18 -8.07
N GLY A 136 3.31 -0.41 -9.13
CA GLY A 136 4.40 0.27 -9.85
C GLY A 136 4.82 1.59 -9.22
N GLU A 137 4.04 2.06 -8.24
CA GLU A 137 4.14 3.37 -7.63
C GLU A 137 5.25 3.47 -6.58
N GLY A 138 5.53 4.70 -6.14
CA GLY A 138 6.70 5.03 -5.32
C GLY A 138 6.73 4.32 -3.97
N ILE A 139 5.56 3.99 -3.41
CA ILE A 139 5.43 3.28 -2.13
C ILE A 139 6.04 1.87 -2.15
N ASN A 140 6.02 1.20 -3.30
CA ASN A 140 6.61 -0.13 -3.45
C ASN A 140 8.09 -0.06 -3.89
N LEU A 141 8.73 1.12 -3.87
CA LEU A 141 10.07 1.34 -4.41
C LEU A 141 11.05 1.87 -3.37
N THR A 142 12.23 1.27 -3.34
CA THR A 142 13.34 1.70 -2.47
C THR A 142 14.62 1.88 -3.27
N ALA A 143 15.55 2.71 -2.77
CA ALA A 143 16.92 2.72 -3.28
C ALA A 143 17.63 1.43 -2.83
N GLN A 144 17.68 0.45 -3.72
CA GLN A 144 18.20 -0.88 -3.44
C GLN A 144 19.49 -1.11 -4.20
N TRP A 145 20.52 -1.57 -3.51
CA TRP A 145 21.81 -1.90 -4.09
C TRP A 145 21.64 -2.92 -5.22
N SER A 146 22.17 -2.59 -6.40
CA SER A 146 21.97 -3.39 -7.62
C SER A 146 22.39 -4.85 -7.48
N LYS A 147 23.46 -5.17 -6.71
CA LYS A 147 23.87 -6.56 -6.48
C LYS A 147 22.85 -7.35 -5.64
N VAL A 148 22.12 -6.70 -4.73
CA VAL A 148 21.01 -7.33 -3.99
C VAL A 148 19.80 -7.48 -4.90
N ASN A 149 19.40 -6.39 -5.56
CA ASN A 149 18.24 -6.34 -6.46
C ASN A 149 18.32 -7.37 -7.59
N HIS A 150 19.50 -7.59 -8.20
CA HIS A 150 19.67 -8.56 -9.28
C HIS A 150 20.22 -9.92 -8.83
N GLY A 151 20.65 -10.03 -7.57
CA GLY A 151 21.27 -11.23 -7.02
C GLY A 151 20.32 -11.94 -6.05
N ALA A 152 20.63 -11.85 -4.77
CA ALA A 152 19.99 -12.66 -3.74
C ALA A 152 18.49 -12.37 -3.58
N TYR A 153 18.06 -11.11 -3.73
CA TYR A 153 16.64 -10.75 -3.65
C TYR A 153 15.85 -11.36 -4.81
N LYS A 154 16.34 -11.17 -6.05
CA LYS A 154 15.76 -11.80 -7.25
C LYS A 154 15.75 -13.32 -7.18
N ALA A 155 16.77 -13.95 -6.58
CA ALA A 155 16.80 -15.40 -6.41
C ALA A 155 15.66 -15.88 -5.49
N LEU A 156 15.38 -15.14 -4.41
CA LEU A 156 14.25 -15.41 -3.54
C LEU A 156 12.91 -15.22 -4.27
N GLU A 157 12.76 -14.15 -5.04
CA GLU A 157 11.57 -13.93 -5.86
C GLU A 157 11.36 -15.07 -6.89
N ASN A 158 12.42 -15.53 -7.57
CA ASN A 158 12.30 -16.66 -8.50
C ASN A 158 11.86 -17.95 -7.80
N GLN A 159 12.28 -18.17 -6.54
CA GLN A 159 11.81 -19.30 -5.74
C GLN A 159 10.30 -19.20 -5.49
N TRP A 160 9.80 -18.02 -5.13
CA TRP A 160 8.38 -17.78 -4.95
C TRP A 160 7.59 -17.97 -6.25
N ALA A 161 8.09 -17.43 -7.36
CA ALA A 161 7.47 -17.62 -8.67
C ALA A 161 7.34 -19.09 -9.05
N THR A 162 8.38 -19.89 -8.81
CA THR A 162 8.37 -21.34 -9.05
C THR A 162 7.31 -22.04 -8.21
N ALA A 163 7.15 -21.64 -6.94
CA ALA A 163 6.13 -22.19 -6.06
C ALA A 163 4.71 -21.82 -6.53
N ILE A 164 4.53 -20.59 -7.01
CA ILE A 164 3.25 -20.11 -7.55
C ILE A 164 2.87 -20.81 -8.84
N ASP A 165 3.81 -20.96 -9.78
CA ASP A 165 3.61 -21.75 -11.00
C ASP A 165 3.29 -23.23 -10.68
N SER A 166 3.67 -23.73 -9.48
CA SER A 166 3.33 -25.07 -8.99
C SER A 166 1.99 -25.14 -8.23
N GLY A 167 1.18 -24.07 -8.29
CA GLY A 167 -0.16 -24.02 -7.68
C GLY A 167 -0.20 -23.68 -6.20
N ARG A 168 0.87 -23.09 -5.63
CA ARG A 168 0.91 -22.63 -4.23
C ARG A 168 0.79 -21.11 -4.15
N SER A 169 0.41 -20.57 -3.01
CA SER A 169 0.55 -19.12 -2.74
C SER A 169 1.75 -18.85 -1.83
N VAL A 170 2.16 -17.59 -1.76
CA VAL A 170 3.20 -17.12 -0.84
C VAL A 170 2.68 -15.92 -0.06
N ARG A 171 2.73 -15.99 1.27
CA ARG A 171 2.55 -14.82 2.14
C ARG A 171 3.92 -14.25 2.42
N VAL A 172 4.09 -12.94 2.27
CA VAL A 172 5.38 -12.26 2.45
C VAL A 172 5.18 -11.04 3.32
N GLU A 173 6.09 -10.87 4.26
CA GLU A 173 6.26 -9.68 5.07
C GLU A 173 7.69 -9.16 4.88
N VAL A 174 7.85 -7.85 4.73
CA VAL A 174 9.15 -7.21 4.56
C VAL A 174 9.27 -6.04 5.53
N ASN A 175 10.20 -6.16 6.46
CA ASN A 175 10.59 -5.09 7.37
C ASN A 175 11.85 -4.39 6.87
N LEU A 176 11.82 -3.07 6.80
CA LEU A 176 12.91 -2.23 6.29
C LEU A 176 13.52 -1.41 7.41
N THR A 177 14.85 -1.48 7.53
CA THR A 177 15.60 -0.71 8.54
C THR A 177 16.33 0.46 7.91
N TYR A 178 16.11 1.66 8.44
CA TYR A 178 16.77 2.89 8.01
C TYR A 178 17.72 3.39 9.11
N PRO A 179 19.01 3.62 8.80
CA PRO A 179 19.92 4.26 9.75
C PRO A 179 19.64 5.78 9.80
N ASP A 180 19.47 6.38 8.63
CA ASP A 180 19.16 7.77 8.36
C ASP A 180 18.61 7.88 6.91
N GLY A 181 18.04 9.04 6.57
CA GLY A 181 17.60 9.35 5.21
C GLY A 181 16.52 8.41 4.65
N LEU A 182 16.40 8.39 3.31
CA LEU A 182 15.39 7.66 2.53
C LEU A 182 15.89 6.33 1.97
N ARG A 183 17.14 5.95 2.23
CA ARG A 183 17.74 4.70 1.73
C ARG A 183 17.77 3.64 2.85
N PRO A 184 17.07 2.50 2.71
CA PRO A 184 17.14 1.46 3.73
C PRO A 184 18.54 0.85 3.77
N SER A 185 18.98 0.43 4.95
CA SER A 185 20.21 -0.33 5.16
C SER A 185 20.01 -1.84 5.09
N ARG A 186 18.79 -2.32 5.31
CA ARG A 186 18.49 -3.75 5.42
C ARG A 186 17.03 -4.06 5.10
N TYR A 187 16.83 -5.25 4.56
CA TYR A 187 15.51 -5.89 4.38
C TYR A 187 15.51 -7.17 5.20
N ASP A 188 14.54 -7.30 6.10
CA ASP A 188 14.22 -8.53 6.84
C ASP A 188 12.91 -9.07 6.26
N VAL A 189 13.00 -10.18 5.53
CA VAL A 189 11.88 -10.77 4.80
C VAL A 189 11.43 -12.04 5.51
N GLU A 190 10.17 -12.11 5.91
CA GLU A 190 9.53 -13.34 6.37
C GLU A 190 8.54 -13.81 5.33
N TYR A 191 8.48 -15.12 5.08
CA TYR A 191 7.58 -15.65 4.08
C TYR A 191 7.14 -17.08 4.37
N GLN A 192 5.94 -17.40 3.92
CA GLN A 192 5.34 -18.72 4.02
C GLN A 192 4.86 -19.16 2.64
N ILE A 193 5.29 -20.34 2.18
CA ILE A 193 4.84 -20.91 0.91
C ILE A 193 3.77 -21.96 1.21
N GLY A 194 2.55 -21.79 0.71
CA GLY A 194 1.38 -22.62 1.05
C GLY A 194 1.25 -22.81 2.57
N ASP A 195 0.96 -24.03 3.00
CA ASP A 195 0.88 -24.39 4.43
C ASP A 195 2.24 -24.79 5.04
N GLY A 196 3.35 -24.39 4.41
CA GLY A 196 4.70 -24.69 4.89
C GLY A 196 5.08 -23.91 6.14
N PRO A 197 6.25 -24.19 6.74
CA PRO A 197 6.78 -23.37 7.82
C PRO A 197 7.14 -21.96 7.32
N ILE A 198 7.03 -20.97 8.20
CA ILE A 198 7.56 -19.63 7.98
C ILE A 198 9.09 -19.71 7.85
N ARG A 199 9.63 -18.96 6.89
CA ARG A 199 11.07 -18.83 6.63
C ARG A 199 11.44 -17.37 6.64
N SER A 200 12.67 -17.06 7.00
CA SER A 200 13.18 -15.69 7.03
C SER A 200 14.44 -15.55 6.18
N ALA A 201 14.59 -14.43 5.49
CA ALA A 201 15.76 -14.07 4.72
C ALA A 201 16.15 -12.62 5.04
N ARG A 202 17.45 -12.35 5.13
CA ARG A 202 17.98 -11.01 5.45
C ARG A 202 18.92 -10.55 4.37
N PHE A 203 18.71 -9.31 3.91
CA PHE A 203 19.53 -8.68 2.87
C PHE A 203 20.15 -7.39 3.39
N SER A 204 21.47 -7.32 3.40
CA SER A 204 22.18 -6.05 3.65
C SER A 204 22.15 -5.21 2.39
N ASN A 205 21.68 -3.97 2.52
CA ASN A 205 21.68 -2.99 1.45
C ASN A 205 22.96 -2.11 1.47
N ALA A 206 24.01 -2.52 2.18
CA ALA A 206 25.28 -1.81 2.21
C ALA A 206 26.13 -2.21 0.99
N PRO A 207 26.54 -1.26 0.12
CA PRO A 207 27.45 -1.57 -0.97
C PRO A 207 28.80 -2.00 -0.40
N THR A 208 29.23 -3.21 -0.75
CA THR A 208 30.61 -3.63 -0.50
C THR A 208 31.51 -3.24 -1.69
N PRO A 209 32.79 -2.92 -1.43
CA PRO A 209 33.79 -2.65 -2.47
C PRO A 209 33.84 -3.72 -3.58
#